data_AF-A0A7Y7TSP3-F1
#
_entry.id   AF-A0A7Y7TSP3-F1
#
_cell.length_a   1.000
_cell.length_b   1.000
_cell.length_c   1.000
_cell.angle_alpha   90.00
_cell.angle_beta   90.00
_cell.angle_gamma   90.00
#
_symmetry.space_group_name_H-M   'P 1'
#
loop_
_entity.id
_entity.type
_entity.pdbx_description
1 polymer ?
#
loop_
_entity_poly.entity_id
_entity_poly.type
_entity_poly.pdbx_seq_one_letter_code
_entity_poly.pdbx_strand_id
1 'polypeptide(L)'
;MYKALLAVSETNRKGLGYYREFHFVPTDKEKKGTVSKTLEYAYDDWCIAQLAKELGKNDDYQLFMKRAGNYKNLWDSKNQFMRPKMTDGSFLEALNGREQDIVKVGEHSYY
;
A
#
# COMPACT_ATOMS: atom_id res chain seq x y z
N MET A 1 -11.76 8.09 20.48
CA MET A 1 -11.68 7.75 19.04
C MET A 1 -10.24 7.78 18.52
N TYR A 2 -9.55 8.93 18.50
CA TYR A 2 -8.18 9.06 17.98
C TYR A 2 -7.16 8.01 18.51
N LYS A 3 -7.07 7.83 19.83
CA LYS A 3 -6.18 6.82 20.43
C LYS A 3 -6.45 5.39 19.96
N ALA A 4 -7.71 5.06 19.66
CA ALA A 4 -8.07 3.73 19.17
C ALA A 4 -7.59 3.51 17.73
N LEU A 5 -7.64 4.54 16.87
CA LEU A 5 -7.09 4.49 15.52
C LEU A 5 -5.58 4.26 15.55
N LEU A 6 -4.86 5.00 16.42
CA LEU A 6 -3.43 4.78 16.65
C LEU A 6 -3.15 3.34 17.07
N ALA A 7 -3.87 2.83 18.09
CA ALA A 7 -3.68 1.47 18.56
C ALA A 7 -3.89 0.43 17.45
N VAL A 8 -4.91 0.59 16.61
CA VAL A 8 -5.19 -0.32 15.49
C VAL A 8 -4.07 -0.26 14.44
N SER A 9 -3.58 0.94 14.11
CA SER A 9 -2.52 1.15 13.11
C SER A 9 -1.17 0.53 13.50
N GLU A 10 -0.99 0.21 14.79
CA GLU A 10 0.20 -0.40 15.37
C GLU A 10 0.05 -1.90 15.66
N THR A 11 -1.10 -2.50 15.37
CA THR A 11 -1.28 -3.96 15.52
C THR A 11 -0.55 -4.75 14.43
N ASN A 12 -0.26 -6.03 14.67
CA ASN A 12 0.36 -6.94 13.68
C ASN A 12 -0.67 -7.78 12.88
N ARG A 13 -1.95 -7.41 12.90
CA ARG A 13 -3.00 -8.18 12.22
C ARG A 13 -2.97 -7.95 10.70
N LYS A 14 -3.34 -8.98 9.93
CA LYS A 14 -3.60 -8.89 8.48
C LYS A 14 -2.47 -8.28 7.62
N GLY A 15 -1.21 -8.38 8.05
CA GLY A 15 -0.06 -7.85 7.31
C GLY A 15 0.33 -6.41 7.66
N LEU A 16 -0.32 -5.77 8.65
CA LEU A 16 0.05 -4.43 9.12
C LEU A 16 1.50 -4.34 9.65
N GLY A 17 1.99 -5.42 10.27
CA GLY A 17 3.40 -5.50 10.68
C GLY A 17 4.35 -5.36 9.50
N TYR A 18 4.11 -6.13 8.44
CA TYR A 18 4.89 -6.04 7.20
C TYR A 18 4.73 -4.69 6.52
N TYR A 19 3.52 -4.12 6.51
CA TYR A 19 3.30 -2.78 5.96
C TYR A 19 4.12 -1.70 6.67
N ARG A 20 4.28 -1.78 7.99
CA ARG A 20 5.16 -0.86 8.73
C ARG A 20 6.64 -1.10 8.44
N GLU A 21 7.05 -2.37 8.37
CA GLU A 21 8.45 -2.77 8.14
C GLU A 21 8.94 -2.50 6.71
N PHE A 22 8.18 -2.94 5.71
CA PHE A 22 8.56 -2.89 4.29
C PHE A 22 7.94 -1.71 3.54
N HIS A 23 7.04 -0.96 4.18
CA HIS A 23 6.28 0.13 3.55
C HIS A 23 5.32 -0.34 2.44
N PHE A 24 5.02 -1.63 2.40
CA PHE A 24 3.95 -2.29 1.65
C PHE A 24 3.74 -3.69 2.25
N VAL A 25 2.67 -4.38 1.86
CA VAL A 25 2.48 -5.79 2.25
C VAL A 25 3.13 -6.68 1.19
N PRO A 26 4.20 -7.44 1.49
CA PRO A 26 4.89 -8.25 0.51
C PRO A 26 4.20 -9.61 0.27
N THR A 27 4.16 -10.04 -0.99
CA THR A 27 3.44 -11.24 -1.45
C THR A 27 4.09 -12.56 -1.02
N ASP A 28 5.39 -12.57 -0.77
CA ASP A 28 6.11 -13.73 -0.23
C ASP A 28 5.89 -13.93 1.29
N LYS A 29 5.33 -12.93 1.99
CA LYS A 29 5.02 -13.02 3.43
C LYS A 29 3.53 -13.09 3.74
N GLU A 30 2.69 -12.49 2.90
CA GLU A 30 1.25 -12.50 3.03
C GLU A 30 0.60 -13.08 1.76
N LYS A 31 -0.26 -14.08 1.95
CA LYS A 31 -0.72 -14.94 0.85
C LYS A 31 -1.82 -14.30 0.01
N LYS A 32 -2.55 -13.31 0.54
CA LYS A 32 -3.77 -12.78 -0.11
C LYS A 32 -3.92 -11.27 0.02
N GLY A 33 -4.33 -10.67 -1.10
CA GLY A 33 -4.79 -9.28 -1.18
C GLY A 33 -3.72 -8.25 -0.83
N THR A 34 -2.44 -8.54 -1.09
CA THR A 34 -1.31 -7.68 -0.68
C THR A 34 -1.36 -6.29 -1.28
N VAL A 35 -1.71 -6.18 -2.56
CA VAL A 35 -1.94 -4.90 -3.24
C VAL A 35 -3.08 -4.14 -2.58
N SER A 36 -4.28 -4.74 -2.49
CA SER A 36 -5.45 -4.10 -1.87
C SER A 36 -5.18 -3.64 -0.44
N LYS A 37 -4.60 -4.50 0.40
CA LYS A 37 -4.23 -4.15 1.78
C LYS A 37 -3.29 -2.94 1.84
N THR A 38 -2.28 -2.89 0.97
CA THR A 38 -1.35 -1.77 0.94
C THR A 38 -2.04 -0.47 0.57
N LEU A 39 -2.94 -0.50 -0.43
CA LEU A 39 -3.73 0.66 -0.83
C LEU A 39 -4.71 1.11 0.27
N GLU A 40 -5.41 0.16 0.89
CA GLU A 40 -6.30 0.40 2.02
C GLU A 40 -5.55 1.03 3.20
N TYR A 41 -4.40 0.48 3.58
CA TYR A 41 -3.61 1.00 4.71
C TYR A 41 -3.00 2.38 4.42
N ALA A 42 -2.58 2.64 3.17
CA ALA A 42 -2.14 3.98 2.78
C ALA A 42 -3.29 5.01 2.90
N TYR A 43 -4.50 4.62 2.52
CA TYR A 43 -5.69 5.46 2.68
C TYR A 43 -6.09 5.65 4.15
N ASP A 44 -6.03 4.59 4.95
CA ASP A 44 -6.29 4.65 6.40
C ASP A 44 -5.29 5.58 7.10
N ASP A 45 -3.99 5.49 6.75
CA ASP A 45 -2.96 6.38 7.28
C ASP A 45 -3.25 7.84 6.89
N TRP A 46 -3.72 8.12 5.67
CA TRP A 46 -4.16 9.47 5.29
C TRP A 46 -5.31 9.95 6.17
N CYS A 47 -6.33 9.13 6.42
CA CYS A 47 -7.44 9.47 7.31
C CYS A 47 -6.96 9.82 8.73
N ILE A 48 -6.00 9.04 9.27
CA ILE A 48 -5.40 9.30 10.58
C ILE A 48 -4.62 10.62 10.57
N ALA A 49 -3.86 10.89 9.51
CA ALA A 49 -3.13 12.14 9.35
C ALA A 49 -4.07 13.35 9.39
N GLN A 50 -5.17 13.31 8.65
CA GLN A 50 -6.14 14.41 8.62
C GLN A 50 -6.73 14.66 10.01
N LEU A 51 -7.08 13.62 10.75
CA LEU A 51 -7.55 13.77 12.13
C LEU A 51 -6.45 14.30 13.07
N ALA A 52 -5.21 13.87 12.91
CA ALA A 52 -4.08 14.37 13.68
C ALA A 52 -3.85 15.87 13.45
N LYS A 53 -3.99 16.33 12.19
CA LYS A 53 -3.92 17.74 11.82
C LYS A 53 -4.97 18.59 12.54
N GLU A 54 -6.23 18.18 12.51
CA GLU A 54 -7.32 18.88 13.19
C GLU A 54 -7.14 18.93 14.71
N LEU A 55 -6.45 17.95 15.29
CA LEU A 55 -6.15 17.88 16.72
C LEU A 55 -4.83 18.58 17.12
N GLY A 56 -4.13 19.22 16.17
CA GLY A 56 -2.84 19.89 16.42
C GLY A 56 -1.67 18.95 16.72
N LYS A 57 -1.79 17.66 16.33
CA LYS A 57 -0.79 16.62 16.58
C LYS A 57 0.17 16.51 15.39
N ASN A 58 1.10 17.46 15.31
CA ASN A 58 1.98 17.60 14.14
C ASN A 58 2.89 16.39 13.88
N ASP A 59 3.46 15.77 14.92
CA ASP A 59 4.34 14.61 14.74
C ASP A 59 3.58 13.42 14.14
N ASP A 60 2.39 13.16 14.67
CA ASP A 60 1.50 12.12 14.15
C ASP A 60 1.07 12.45 12.71
N TYR A 61 0.70 13.70 12.42
CA TYR A 61 0.38 14.14 11.06
C TYR A 61 1.51 13.85 10.07
N GLN A 62 2.76 14.21 10.39
CA GLN A 62 3.91 13.97 9.52
C GLN A 62 4.19 12.48 9.32
N LEU A 63 4.12 11.70 10.39
CA LEU A 63 4.30 10.25 10.34
C LEU A 63 3.28 9.59 9.42
N PHE A 64 1.99 9.90 9.62
CA PHE A 64 0.92 9.26 8.87
C PHE A 64 0.81 9.80 7.44
N MET A 65 1.16 11.06 7.16
CA MET A 65 1.30 11.55 5.78
C MET A 65 2.43 10.85 5.03
N LYS A 66 3.56 10.58 5.69
CA LYS A 66 4.64 9.81 5.08
C LYS A 66 4.18 8.40 4.73
N ARG A 67 3.52 7.71 5.67
CA ARG A 67 2.99 6.35 5.43
C ARG A 67 1.86 6.33 4.41
N ALA A 68 1.03 7.36 4.33
CA ALA A 68 0.02 7.51 3.28
C ALA A 68 0.64 7.53 1.86
N GLY A 69 1.93 7.83 1.73
CA GLY A 69 2.67 7.70 0.47
C GLY A 69 3.03 6.27 0.05
N ASN A 70 2.81 5.27 0.91
CA ASN A 70 3.26 3.89 0.70
C ASN A 70 2.61 3.20 -0.51
N TYR A 71 1.45 3.67 -0.98
CA TYR A 71 0.84 3.16 -2.23
C TYR A 71 1.81 3.20 -3.42
N LYS A 72 2.72 4.18 -3.45
CA LYS A 72 3.72 4.36 -4.51
C LYS A 72 4.69 3.19 -4.61
N ASN A 73 4.91 2.44 -3.51
CA ASN A 73 5.86 1.34 -3.48
C ASN A 73 5.45 0.15 -4.36
N LEU A 74 4.17 0.08 -4.73
CA LEU A 74 3.60 -0.95 -5.61
C LEU A 74 3.37 -0.48 -7.05
N TRP A 75 3.64 0.79 -7.37
CA TRP A 75 3.47 1.29 -8.72
C TRP A 75 4.56 0.75 -9.66
N ASP A 76 4.15 -0.04 -10.65
CA ASP A 76 5.04 -0.47 -11.72
C ASP A 76 4.95 0.54 -12.87
N SER A 77 5.97 1.38 -13.02
CA SER A 77 6.02 2.39 -14.10
C SER A 77 6.04 1.79 -15.50
N LYS A 78 6.52 0.55 -15.69
CA LYS A 78 6.52 -0.13 -16.99
C LYS A 78 5.11 -0.51 -17.39
N ASN A 79 4.38 -1.11 -16.45
CA ASN A 79 3.03 -1.61 -16.72
C ASN A 79 1.92 -0.60 -16.38
N GLN A 80 2.25 0.52 -15.75
CA GLN A 80 1.31 1.55 -15.32
C GLN A 80 0.15 1.00 -14.45
N PHE A 81 0.42 -0.05 -13.68
CA PHE A 81 -0.52 -0.67 -12.73
C PHE A 81 0.15 -0.90 -11.37
N MET A 82 -0.68 -1.01 -10.33
CA MET A 82 -0.23 -1.46 -9.01
C MET A 82 0.00 -2.98 -9.04
N ARG A 83 1.20 -3.44 -8.71
CA ARG A 83 1.57 -4.86 -8.82
C ARG A 83 2.00 -5.45 -7.48
N PRO A 84 1.72 -6.75 -7.23
CA PRO A 84 2.23 -7.43 -6.05
C PRO A 84 3.76 -7.45 -6.07
N LYS A 85 4.39 -7.16 -4.94
CA LYS A 85 5.84 -7.02 -4.80
C LYS A 85 6.37 -7.95 -3.71
N MET A 86 7.56 -8.49 -3.91
CA MET A 86 8.25 -9.35 -2.95
C MET A 86 9.13 -8.52 -2.01
N THR A 87 9.60 -9.12 -0.91
CA THR A 87 10.51 -8.48 0.04
C THR A 87 11.85 -8.03 -0.55
N ASP A 88 12.34 -8.68 -1.61
CA ASP A 88 13.55 -8.29 -2.34
C ASP A 88 13.35 -7.09 -3.29
N GLY A 89 12.12 -6.61 -3.41
CA GLY A 89 11.74 -5.48 -4.25
C GLY A 89 11.34 -5.86 -5.68
N SER A 90 11.44 -7.12 -6.08
CA SER A 90 10.93 -7.60 -7.37
C SER A 90 9.40 -7.64 -7.39
N PHE A 91 8.80 -7.43 -8.56
CA PHE A 91 7.37 -7.66 -8.75
C PHE A 91 7.10 -9.13 -9.01
N LEU A 92 5.96 -9.64 -8.53
CA LEU A 92 5.55 -11.02 -8.77
C LEU A 92 5.49 -11.29 -10.28
N GLU A 93 6.17 -12.34 -10.71
CA GLU A 93 6.16 -12.81 -12.09
C GLU A 93 4.76 -13.19 -12.54
N ALA A 94 4.52 -13.05 -13.84
CA ALA A 94 3.23 -13.35 -14.40
C ALA A 94 2.98 -14.86 -14.46
N LEU A 95 1.75 -15.29 -14.19
CA LEU A 95 1.38 -16.70 -14.16
C LEU A 95 1.55 -17.32 -15.56
N ASN A 96 2.26 -18.44 -15.64
CA ASN A 96 2.46 -19.23 -16.86
C ASN A 96 3.11 -18.44 -18.02
N GLY A 97 3.96 -17.46 -17.72
CA GLY A 97 4.64 -16.66 -18.75
C GLY A 97 3.71 -15.78 -19.59
N ARG A 98 2.45 -15.59 -19.17
CA ARG A 98 1.53 -14.64 -19.80
C ARG A 98 1.91 -13.26 -19.33
N GLU A 99 2.67 -12.52 -20.12
CA GLU A 99 2.86 -11.10 -19.84
C GLU A 99 1.49 -10.42 -19.76
N GLN A 100 1.33 -9.47 -18.83
CA GLN A 100 0.13 -8.65 -18.79
C GLN A 100 0.26 -7.62 -19.91
N ASP A 101 -0.27 -7.97 -21.08
CA ASP A 101 -0.32 -7.06 -22.21
C ASP A 101 -1.32 -5.94 -21.90
N ILE A 102 -0.81 -4.70 -21.89
CA ILE A 102 -1.68 -3.54 -21.76
C ILE A 102 -2.37 -3.33 -23.10
N VAL A 103 -3.65 -3.68 -23.16
CA VAL A 103 -4.50 -3.36 -24.30
C VAL A 103 -4.92 -1.91 -24.18
N LYS A 104 -4.55 -1.11 -25.18
CA LYS A 104 -4.96 0.30 -25.30
C LYS A 104 -6.10 0.43 -26.30
N VAL A 105 -7.26 0.91 -25.83
CA VAL A 105 -8.43 1.22 -26.67
C VAL A 105 -8.75 2.70 -26.47
N GLY A 106 -8.35 3.53 -27.44
CA GLY A 106 -8.42 4.99 -27.29
C GLY A 106 -7.54 5.47 -26.13
N GLU A 107 -8.12 6.25 -25.20
CA GLU A 107 -7.44 6.70 -23.97
C GLU A 107 -7.48 5.67 -22.82
N HIS A 108 -8.19 4.55 -22.99
CA HIS A 108 -8.36 3.55 -21.92
C HIS A 108 -7.35 2.42 -22.06
N SER A 109 -6.80 1.97 -20.94
CA SER A 109 -5.84 0.88 -20.85
C SER A 109 -6.33 -0.18 -19.86
N TYR A 110 -6.29 -1.46 -20.23
CA TYR A 110 -6.64 -2.59 -19.36
C TYR A 110 -5.69 -3.78 -19.60
N TYR A 111 -5.68 -4.71 -18.65
CA TYR A 111 -4.91 -5.96 -18.66
C TYR A 111 -5.81 -7.18 -18.74
#